data_AF-A0A536EG13-F1
#
_entry.id   AF-A0A536EG13-F1
#
_cell.length_a   1.000
_cell.length_b   1.000
_cell.length_c   1.000
_cell.angle_alpha   90.00
_cell.angle_beta   90.00
_cell.angle_gamma   90.00
#
_symmetry.space_group_name_H-M   'P 1'
#
loop_
_entity.id
_entity.type
_entity.pdbx_description
1 polymer ?
#
loop_
_entity_poly.entity_id
_entity_poly.type
_entity_poly.pdbx_seq_one_letter_code
_entity_poly.pdbx_strand_id
1 'polypeptide(L)' 'MTYPEALDYLTSLGRFGIKLGLQRTEALLRALGHPHELFQGVLVAGTNGKG' A
#
# COMPACT_ATOMS: atom_id res chain seq x y z
N MET A 1 -5.40 16.17 11.37
CA MET A 1 -4.50 15.02 11.32
C MET A 1 -3.08 15.49 11.59
N THR A 2 -2.62 15.29 12.82
CA THR A 2 -1.20 15.34 13.18
C THR A 2 -0.50 14.05 12.74
N TYR A 3 0.83 14.02 12.72
CA TYR A 3 1.58 12.80 12.40
C TYR A 3 1.19 11.60 13.27
N PRO A 4 1.06 11.73 14.62
CA PRO A 4 0.56 10.65 15.46
C PRO A 4 -0.84 10.17 15.10
N GLU A 5 -1.78 11.10 14.85
CA GLU A 5 -3.16 10.77 14.44
C GLU A 5 -3.21 9.98 13.13
N ALA A 6 -2.33 10.32 12.17
CA ALA A 6 -2.22 9.60 10.90
C ALA A 6 -1.77 8.15 11.12
N LEU A 7 -0.77 7.96 11.96
CA LEU A 7 -0.19 6.65 12.27
C LEU A 7 -1.21 5.75 12.99
N ASP A 8 -1.91 6.30 13.99
CA ASP A 8 -2.96 5.59 14.72
C ASP A 8 -4.12 5.18 13.79
N TYR A 9 -4.53 6.09 12.89
CA TYR A 9 -5.54 5.78 11.89
C TYR A 9 -5.10 4.63 10.98
N LEU A 10 -3.89 4.69 10.40
CA LEU A 10 -3.39 3.65 9.49
C LEU A 10 -3.25 2.28 10.18
N THR A 11 -2.72 2.25 11.40
CA THR A 11 -2.54 1.00 12.15
C THR A 11 -3.87 0.36 12.54
N SER A 12 -4.92 1.17 12.81
CA SER A 12 -6.27 0.68 13.10
C SER A 12 -6.91 -0.12 11.95
N LEU A 13 -6.52 0.18 10.68
CA LEU A 13 -7.04 -0.49 9.48
C LEU A 13 -6.52 -1.92 9.30
N GLY A 14 -5.39 -2.27 9.95
CA GLY A 14 -4.68 -3.55 9.79
C GLY A 14 -5.25 -4.73 10.59
N ARG A 15 -6.39 -4.56 11.28
CA ARG A 15 -6.91 -5.50 12.29
C ARG A 15 -7.20 -6.93 11.79
N PHE A 16 -7.26 -7.18 10.48
CA PHE A 16 -7.63 -8.47 9.89
C PHE A 16 -6.47 -9.28 9.29
N GLY A 17 -5.21 -8.94 9.58
CA GLY A 17 -4.04 -9.66 9.06
C GLY A 17 -3.82 -9.46 7.55
N ILE A 18 -2.94 -10.27 6.97
CA ILE A 18 -2.59 -10.18 5.54
C ILE A 18 -3.75 -10.72 4.69
N LYS A 19 -4.35 -9.84 3.89
CA LYS A 19 -5.33 -10.21 2.87
C LYS A 19 -4.66 -10.16 1.50
N LEU A 20 -4.34 -11.32 0.96
CA LEU A 20 -3.78 -11.48 -0.38
C LEU A 20 -4.78 -11.04 -1.46
N GLY A 21 -4.27 -10.68 -2.63
CA GLY A 21 -5.06 -10.15 -3.75
C GLY A 21 -4.96 -8.63 -3.88
N LEU A 22 -5.06 -8.15 -5.13
CA LEU A 22 -4.81 -6.75 -5.49
C LEU A 22 -6.09 -5.92 -5.67
N GLN A 23 -7.26 -6.55 -5.63
CA GLN A 23 -8.54 -5.93 -6.03
C GLN A 23 -8.83 -4.62 -5.28
N ARG A 24 -8.53 -4.57 -3.97
CA ARG A 24 -8.73 -3.36 -3.14
C ARG A 24 -7.76 -2.25 -3.52
N THR A 25 -6.50 -2.61 -3.74
CA THR A 25 -5.46 -1.66 -4.14
C THR A 25 -5.70 -1.14 -5.55
N GLU A 26 -6.09 -1.99 -6.49
CA GLU A 26 -6.47 -1.61 -7.86
C GLU A 26 -7.66 -0.66 -7.88
N ALA A 27 -8.69 -0.90 -7.05
CA ALA A 27 -9.83 0.01 -6.92
C ALA A 27 -9.40 1.40 -6.40
N LEU A 28 -8.50 1.45 -5.41
CA LEU A 28 -7.93 2.70 -4.90
C LEU A 28 -7.11 3.42 -5.97
N LEU A 29 -6.22 2.70 -6.67
CA LEU A 29 -5.39 3.27 -7.73
C LEU A 29 -6.23 3.83 -8.87
N ARG A 30 -7.31 3.15 -9.25
CA ARG A 30 -8.29 3.65 -10.23
C ARG A 30 -8.95 4.94 -9.77
N ALA A 31 -9.42 4.99 -8.52
CA ALA A 31 -10.05 6.19 -7.95
C ALA A 31 -9.08 7.39 -7.89
N LEU A 32 -7.77 7.12 -7.82
CA LEU A 32 -6.70 8.13 -7.82
C LEU A 32 -6.14 8.43 -9.22
N GLY A 33 -6.71 7.86 -10.30
CA GLY A 33 -6.27 8.13 -11.66
C GLY A 33 -4.98 7.42 -12.07
N HIS A 34 -4.76 6.20 -11.59
CA HIS A 34 -3.62 5.35 -11.96
C HIS A 34 -2.23 5.96 -11.74
N PRO A 35 -1.94 6.57 -10.56
CA PRO A 35 -0.67 7.27 -10.35
C PRO A 35 0.56 6.36 -10.49
N HIS A 36 0.44 5.08 -10.14
CA HIS A 36 1.48 4.07 -10.30
C HIS A 36 2.04 3.91 -11.73
N GLU A 37 1.27 4.29 -12.76
CA GLU A 37 1.71 4.21 -14.18
C GLU A 37 2.66 5.36 -14.56
N LEU A 38 2.75 6.41 -13.74
CA LEU A 38 3.61 7.58 -13.98
C LEU A 38 5.05 7.38 -13.47
N PHE A 39 5.31 6.31 -12.71
CA PHE A 39 6.61 6.08 -12.08
C PHE A 39 7.40 5.02 -12.84
N GLN A 40 8.67 5.31 -13.09
CA GLN A 40 9.65 4.30 -13.49
C GLN A 40 10.45 3.86 -12.27
N GLY A 41 10.38 2.57 -11.93
CA GLY A 41 11.08 2.00 -10.79
C GLY A 41 11.24 0.48 -10.91
N VAL A 42 12.01 -0.11 -10.00
CA VAL A 42 12.25 -1.55 -9.96
C VAL A 42 11.45 -2.17 -8.83
N LEU A 43 10.68 -3.21 -9.14
CA LEU A 43 9.99 -4.02 -8.14
C LEU A 43 10.94 -5.12 -7.63
N VAL A 44 11.37 -5.03 -6.38
CA VAL A 44 12.25 -6.03 -5.75
C VAL A 44 11.43 -7.01 -4.92
N ALA A 45 11.56 -8.30 -5.20
CA ALA A 45 10.91 -9.38 -4.47
C ALA A 45 11.92 -10.50 -4.11
N GLY A 46 11.64 -11.27 -3.06
CA GLY A 46 12.49 -12.37 -2.61
C GLY A 46 12.22 -12.77 -1.17
N THR A 47 12.73 -13.92 -0.71
CA THR A 47 12.56 -14.34 0.70
C THR A 47 13.52 -13.60 1.63
N ASN A 48 14.77 -13.39 1.18
CA ASN A 48 15.84 -12.73 1.93
C ASN A 48 16.49 -11.63 1.08
N GLY A 49 17.07 -10.60 1.72
CA GLY A 49 17.85 -9.56 1.01
C GLY A 49 17.04 -8.54 0.20
N LYS A 50 15.83 -8.16 0.67
CA LYS A 50 14.96 -7.16 0.02
C LYS A 50 15.18 -5.72 0.51
N GLY A 51 16.02 -5.56 1.54
CA GLY A 51 16.37 -4.27 2.13
C GLY A 51 17.64 -3.72 1.51
#